data_AF-A0A7C6TD51-F1
#
_entry.id   AF-A0A7C6TD51-F1
#
_cell.length_a   1.000
_cell.length_b   1.000
_cell.length_c   1.000
_cell.angle_alpha   90.00
_cell.angle_beta   90.00
_cell.angle_gamma   90.00
#
_symmetry.space_group_name_H-M   'P 1'
#
loop_
_entity.id
_entity.type
_entity.pdbx_description
1 polymer ?
#
loop_
_entity_poly.entity_id
_entity_poly.type
_entity_poly.pdbx_seq_one_letter_code
_entity_poly.pdbx_strand_id
1 'polypeptide(L)'
;TGPATVVEAVGQGNRVALFVDAYLQGKEPAPDEVWSDYRVLDLTYEMEAYAAVPRAKAGELPPEARARSFLEVEQALSEEAARQEARRCLRCDLERRDGE
;
A
#
# COMPACT_ATOMS: atom_id res chain seq x y z
N THR A 1 18.20 7.03 25.36
CA THR A 1 17.89 7.06 23.92
C THR A 1 18.56 8.28 23.31
N GLY A 2 19.38 8.08 22.28
CA GLY A 2 19.95 9.18 21.48
C GLY A 2 18.94 9.70 20.44
N PRO A 3 19.32 10.64 19.57
CA PRO A 3 18.43 11.12 18.51
C PRO A 3 18.13 9.96 17.55
N ALA A 4 16.87 9.53 17.56
CA ALA A 4 16.34 8.57 16.59
C ALA A 4 15.83 9.34 15.36
N THR A 5 15.83 8.68 14.20
CA THR A 5 15.13 9.18 13.02
C THR A 5 13.63 9.27 13.29
N VAL A 6 12.92 10.10 12.53
CA VAL A 6 11.45 10.24 12.67
C VAL A 6 10.75 8.89 12.57
N VAL A 7 11.22 8.02 11.66
CA VAL A 7 10.67 6.67 11.46
C VAL A 7 10.84 5.81 12.71
N GLU A 8 12.02 5.81 13.32
CA GLU A 8 12.30 5.04 14.54
C GLU A 8 11.48 5.56 15.73
N ALA A 9 11.32 6.88 15.86
CA ALA A 9 10.52 7.47 16.93
C ALA A 9 9.03 7.08 16.82
N VAL A 10 8.48 7.10 15.61
CA VAL A 10 7.10 6.63 15.36
C VAL A 10 6.96 5.13 15.63
N GLY A 11 7.93 4.33 15.19
CA GLY A 11 7.95 2.89 15.45
C GLY A 11 7.95 2.55 16.94
N GLN A 12 8.74 3.27 17.75
CA GLN A 12 8.74 3.12 19.21
C GLN A 12 7.40 3.50 19.83
N GLY A 13 6.77 4.59 19.36
CA GLY A 13 5.45 5.02 19.83
C GLY A 13 4.37 3.96 19.56
N ASN A 14 4.33 3.41 18.34
CA ASN A 14 3.41 2.34 17.98
C ASN A 14 3.61 1.09 18.86
N ARG A 15 4.86 0.71 19.13
CA ARG A 15 5.16 -0.44 20.00
C ARG A 15 4.65 -0.21 21.43
N VAL A 16 4.85 0.97 22.00
CA VAL A 16 4.34 1.30 23.34
C VAL A 16 2.81 1.22 23.37
N ALA A 17 2.12 1.74 22.36
CA ALA A 17 0.66 1.69 22.30
C ALA A 17 0.13 0.24 22.32
N LEU A 18 0.75 -0.69 21.58
CA LEU A 18 0.39 -2.10 21.57
C LEU A 18 0.56 -2.76 22.95
N PHE A 19 1.65 -2.44 23.65
CA PHE A 19 1.91 -3.00 24.98
C PHE A 19 0.92 -2.48 26.04
N VAL A 20 0.60 -1.18 25.99
CA VAL A 20 -0.38 -0.57 26.89
C VAL A 20 -1.77 -1.16 26.66
N ASP A 21 -2.19 -1.31 25.40
CA ASP A 21 -3.48 -1.91 25.06
C ASP A 21 -3.59 -3.37 25.54
N ALA A 22 -2.57 -4.19 25.28
CA ALA A 22 -2.54 -5.58 25.74
C ALA A 22 -2.62 -5.71 27.26
N TYR A 23 -1.87 -4.88 28.00
CA TYR A 23 -1.91 -4.82 29.45
C TYR A 23 -3.31 -4.48 29.97
N LEU A 24 -3.96 -3.46 29.40
CA LEU A 24 -5.32 -3.06 29.78
C LEU A 24 -6.37 -4.14 29.48
N GLN A 25 -6.12 -4.98 28.48
CA GLN A 25 -6.98 -6.11 28.12
C GLN A 25 -6.65 -7.40 28.90
N GLY A 26 -5.64 -7.39 29.77
CA GLY A 26 -5.18 -8.60 30.48
C GLY A 26 -4.58 -9.66 29.56
N LYS A 27 -4.01 -9.24 28.43
CA LYS A 27 -3.37 -10.10 27.43
C LYS A 27 -1.87 -9.85 27.41
N GLU A 28 -1.11 -10.83 26.94
CA GLU A 28 0.28 -10.61 26.57
C GLU A 28 0.35 -9.75 25.29
N PRO A 29 1.31 -8.82 25.17
CA PRO A 29 1.50 -8.03 23.98
C PRO A 29 1.84 -8.93 22.79
N ALA A 30 1.22 -8.65 21.64
CA ALA A 30 1.57 -9.33 20.41
C ALA A 30 3.06 -9.11 20.10
N PRO A 31 3.77 -10.12 19.55
CA PRO A 31 5.12 -9.90 19.04
C PRO A 31 5.09 -8.77 18.01
N ASP A 32 6.20 -8.02 17.92
CA ASP A 32 6.39 -7.00 16.89
C ASP A 32 5.95 -7.59 15.54
N GLU A 33 5.12 -6.85 14.78
CA GLU A 33 4.66 -7.30 13.47
C GLU A 33 5.89 -7.62 12.60
N VAL A 34 6.16 -8.92 12.45
CA VAL A 34 7.13 -9.40 11.50
C VAL A 34 6.46 -9.21 10.15
N TRP A 35 6.88 -8.17 9.43
CA TRP A 35 6.56 -8.03 8.02
C TRP A 35 6.85 -9.37 7.35
N SER A 36 5.83 -9.95 6.72
CA SER A 36 6.01 -11.20 6.00
C SER A 36 7.18 -11.06 5.03
N ASP A 37 8.03 -12.08 4.95
CA ASP A 37 9.13 -12.11 4.00
C ASP A 37 8.64 -11.69 2.61
N TYR A 38 9.40 -10.79 1.99
CA TYR A 38 9.09 -10.30 0.67
C TYR A 38 9.02 -11.48 -0.33
N ARG A 39 7.81 -11.81 -0.78
CA ARG A 39 7.61 -12.83 -1.80
C ARG A 39 7.71 -12.21 -3.18
N VAL A 40 8.75 -12.60 -3.91
CA VAL A 40 8.82 -12.34 -5.35
C VAL A 40 7.81 -13.26 -6.03
N LEU A 41 6.87 -12.67 -6.76
CA LEU A 41 5.97 -13.40 -7.65
C LEU A 41 6.47 -13.26 -9.08
N ASP A 42 6.40 -14.37 -9.81
CA ASP A 42 6.72 -14.41 -11.24
C ASP A 42 5.76 -13.50 -12.02
N LEU A 43 6.30 -12.85 -13.05
CA LEU A 43 5.50 -12.09 -14.00
C LEU A 43 4.62 -13.05 -14.81
N THR A 44 3.32 -12.80 -14.82
CA THR A 44 2.31 -13.62 -15.54
C THR A 44 1.89 -13.00 -16.88
N TYR A 45 2.58 -11.94 -17.31
CA TYR A 45 2.28 -11.17 -18.50
C TYR A 45 3.56 -10.54 -19.06
N GLU A 46 3.55 -10.25 -20.37
CA GLU A 46 4.61 -9.51 -21.05
C GLU A 46 4.52 -8.02 -20.69
N MET A 47 5.51 -7.49 -19.96
CA MET A 47 5.46 -6.15 -19.40
C MET A 47 5.51 -5.07 -20.49
N GLU A 48 6.28 -5.29 -21.56
CA GLU A 48 6.44 -4.39 -22.70
C GLU A 48 5.11 -4.15 -23.43
N ALA A 49 4.20 -5.13 -23.43
CA ALA A 49 2.87 -4.99 -24.01
C ALA A 49 2.03 -3.90 -23.30
N TYR A 50 2.39 -3.53 -22.07
CA TYR A 50 1.69 -2.55 -21.25
C TYR A 50 2.38 -1.18 -21.21
N ALA A 51 3.54 -1.02 -21.85
CA ALA A 51 4.30 0.24 -21.84
C ALA A 51 3.53 1.40 -22.49
N ALA A 52 2.74 1.11 -23.52
CA ALA A 52 1.91 2.10 -24.22
C ALA A 52 0.47 2.19 -23.69
N VAL A 53 0.09 1.37 -22.72
CA VAL A 53 -1.27 1.38 -22.16
C VAL A 53 -1.46 2.68 -21.37
N PRO A 54 -2.50 3.48 -21.68
CA PRO A 54 -2.76 4.71 -20.95
C PRO A 54 -3.17 4.41 -19.52
N ARG A 55 -2.88 5.35 -18.61
CA ARG A 55 -3.30 5.27 -17.22
C ARG A 55 -4.82 5.15 -17.13
N ALA A 56 -5.29 4.17 -16.36
CA ALA A 56 -6.71 4.03 -16.07
C ALA A 56 -7.23 5.28 -15.33
N LYS A 57 -8.37 5.80 -15.78
CA LYS A 57 -9.03 6.94 -15.12
C LYS A 57 -10.20 6.43 -14.30
N ALA A 58 -10.15 6.72 -13.00
CA ALA A 58 -11.29 6.52 -12.13
C ALA A 58 -12.43 7.48 -12.54
N GLY A 59 -13.67 7.06 -12.33
CA GLY A 59 -14.80 7.96 -12.47
C GLY A 59 -14.79 8.99 -11.33
N GLU A 60 -15.37 10.16 -11.55
CA GLU A 60 -15.56 11.15 -10.47
C GLU A 60 -17.02 11.59 -10.43
N LEU A 61 -17.51 11.88 -9.22
CA LEU A 61 -18.80 12.54 -9.08
C LEU A 61 -18.76 13.95 -9.69
N PRO A 62 -19.83 14.37 -10.41
CA PRO A 62 -19.94 15.73 -10.93
C PRO A 62 -19.81 16.78 -9.81
N PRO A 63 -19.18 17.94 -10.08
CA PRO A 63 -18.99 19.01 -9.10
C PRO A 63 -20.26 19.40 -8.34
N GLU A 64 -21.40 19.46 -9.03
CA GLU A 64 -22.69 19.85 -8.48
C GLU A 64 -23.23 18.83 -7.46
N ALA A 65 -22.93 17.54 -7.67
CA ALA A 65 -23.35 16.45 -6.81
C ALA A 65 -22.42 16.30 -5.59
N ARG A 66 -21.10 16.39 -5.79
CA ARG A 66 -20.14 16.30 -4.68
C ARG A 66 -20.15 17.52 -3.75
N ALA A 67 -20.56 18.70 -4.24
CA ALA A 67 -20.74 19.87 -3.40
C ALA A 67 -21.91 19.76 -2.40
N ARG A 68 -22.82 18.80 -2.61
CA ARG A 68 -24.07 18.66 -1.84
C ARG A 68 -24.19 17.32 -1.11
N SER A 69 -23.13 16.53 -1.09
CA SER A 69 -23.13 15.21 -0.45
C SER A 69 -21.79 14.90 0.18
N PHE A 70 -21.77 13.93 1.09
CA PHE A 70 -20.56 13.35 1.68
C PHE A 70 -20.23 12.00 1.04
N LEU A 71 -20.71 11.77 -0.18
CA LEU A 71 -20.41 10.56 -0.94
C LEU A 71 -18.96 10.61 -1.44
N GLU A 72 -18.37 9.43 -1.61
CA GLU A 72 -17.03 9.30 -2.16
C GLU A 72 -16.96 9.95 -3.55
N VAL A 73 -15.99 10.84 -3.74
CA VAL A 73 -15.87 11.64 -4.97
C VAL A 73 -15.25 10.84 -6.09
N GLU A 74 -14.08 10.25 -5.83
CA GLU A 74 -13.36 9.39 -6.78
C GLU A 74 -13.94 7.98 -6.67
N GLN A 75 -14.47 7.47 -7.77
CA GLN A 75 -15.06 6.14 -7.83
C GLN A 75 -13.97 5.09 -8.02
N ALA A 76 -14.20 3.89 -7.49
CA ALA A 76 -13.31 2.76 -7.74
C ALA A 76 -13.19 2.44 -9.24
N LEU A 77 -12.00 1.99 -9.65
CA LEU A 77 -11.83 1.37 -10.97
C LEU A 77 -12.68 0.10 -11.07
N SER A 78 -13.15 -0.22 -12.27
CA SER A 78 -13.67 -1.56 -12.51
C SER A 78 -12.55 -2.58 -12.30
N GLU A 79 -12.92 -3.81 -11.93
CA GLU A 79 -11.94 -4.88 -11.72
C GLU A 79 -11.01 -5.05 -12.94
N GLU A 80 -11.58 -4.99 -14.14
CA GLU A 80 -10.82 -5.08 -15.38
C GLU A 80 -9.84 -3.91 -15.53
N ALA A 81 -10.29 -2.66 -15.34
CA ALA A 81 -9.41 -1.50 -15.43
C ALA A 81 -8.30 -1.53 -14.38
N ALA A 82 -8.60 -1.98 -13.15
CA ALA A 82 -7.61 -2.15 -12.09
C ALA A 82 -6.56 -3.21 -12.45
N ARG A 83 -6.97 -4.33 -13.04
CA ARG A 83 -6.05 -5.38 -13.53
C ARG A 83 -5.15 -4.85 -14.65
N GLN A 84 -5.68 -4.08 -15.59
CA GLN A 84 -4.88 -3.47 -16.67
C GLN A 84 -3.88 -2.44 -16.11
N GLU A 85 -4.31 -1.60 -15.17
CA GLU A 85 -3.45 -0.60 -14.53
C GLU A 85 -2.31 -1.26 -13.73
N ALA A 86 -2.60 -2.32 -12.98
CA ALA A 86 -1.60 -3.06 -12.21
C ALA A 86 -0.50 -3.66 -13.09
N ARG A 87 -0.84 -4.06 -14.33
CA ARG A 87 0.13 -4.61 -15.29
C ARG A 87 1.10 -3.57 -15.87
N ARG A 88 0.82 -2.28 -15.69
CA ARG A 88 1.73 -1.17 -16.09
C ARG A 88 2.92 -1.01 -15.13
N CYS A 89 2.93 -1.71 -13.99
CA CYS A 89 4.06 -1.71 -13.07
C CYS A 89 5.32 -2.24 -13.76
N LEU A 90 6.43 -1.49 -13.68
CA LEU A 90 7.72 -1.86 -14.27
C LEU A 90 8.53 -2.87 -13.46
N ARG A 91 8.01 -3.33 -12.30
CA ARG A 91 8.69 -4.28 -11.39
C ARG A 91 10.17 -3.94 -11.13
N CYS A 92 10.47 -2.66 -10.86
CA CYS A 92 11.84 -2.18 -10.57
C CYS A 92 12.46 -2.76 -9.28
N ASP A 93 11.69 -3.55 -8.53
CA ASP A 93 12.16 -4.42 -7.45
C ASP A 93 12.98 -5.61 -7.95
N LEU A 94 12.70 -6.12 -9.16
CA LEU A 94 13.41 -7.25 -9.76
C LEU A 94 14.83 -6.87 -10.19
N GLU A 95 14.99 -5.72 -10.85
CA GLU A 95 16.30 -5.23 -11.35
C GLU A 95 17.34 -5.01 -10.23
N ARG A 96 16.90 -4.77 -8.98
CA ARG A 96 17.79 -4.48 -7.86
C ARG A 96 18.47 -5.72 -7.27
N ARG A 97 18.09 -6.94 -7.68
CA ARG A 97 18.60 -8.20 -7.11
C ARG A 97 19.53 -8.98 -8.03
N ASP A 98 19.62 -8.62 -9.31
CA ASP A 98 20.51 -9.30 -10.28
C ASP A 98 21.99 -8.86 -10.17
N GLY A 99 22.32 -8.03 -9.16
CA GLY A 99 23.65 -7.46 -8.93
C GLY A 99 24.23 -7.71 -7.53
N GLU A 100 23.65 -8.62 -6.75
CA GLU A 100 24.27 -9.19 -5.53
C GLU A 100 24.98 -10.53 -5.83
#